data_AF-A0A023C0R8-F1
#
_entry.id   AF-A0A023C0R8-F1
#
_cell.length_a   1.000
_cell.length_b   1.000
_cell.length_c   1.000
_cell.angle_alpha   90.00
_cell.angle_beta   90.00
_cell.angle_gamma   90.00
#
_symmetry.space_group_name_H-M   'P 1'
#
loop_
_entity.id
_entity.type
_entity.pdbx_description
1 polymer ?
#
loop_
_entity_poly.entity_id
_entity_poly.type
_entity_poly.pdbx_seq_one_letter_code
_entity_poly.pdbx_strand_id
1 'polypeptide(L)'
;MEVKETTIKRISGYLHRIVPIADKSGEIISYALKPLMLEFKPWDIMQVVIGSALLAIPVSLTEEVWNLGKSLPMTNILIITFLSLIMISVFVYFNFYKVTLKGYVTEFIKRVIGTYLISLIVVAVILTIIEKCPWGIDNALAIKRIIIVAFPAAMSGTLSDTIK
;
A
#
# COMPACT_ATOMS: atom_id res chain seq x y z
N MET A 1 38.89 13.20 -5.12
CA MET A 1 38.17 13.21 -3.83
C MET A 1 37.16 12.08 -3.87
N GLU A 2 37.42 10.99 -3.15
CA GLU A 2 36.49 9.87 -3.03
C GLU A 2 35.27 10.32 -2.20
N VAL A 3 34.12 10.46 -2.86
CA VAL A 3 32.85 10.60 -2.16
C VAL A 3 32.57 9.25 -1.51
N LYS A 4 32.94 9.11 -0.23
CA LYS A 4 32.65 7.91 0.58
C LYS A 4 31.18 7.55 0.43
N GLU A 5 30.94 6.31 0.02
CA GLU A 5 29.63 5.78 -0.33
C GLU A 5 28.59 6.04 0.76
N THR A 6 27.40 6.48 0.34
CA THR A 6 26.22 6.58 1.21
C THR A 6 25.98 5.24 1.90
N THR A 7 26.24 5.19 3.20
CA THR A 7 26.10 3.97 3.99
C THR A 7 24.71 3.92 4.61
N ILE A 8 24.04 2.77 4.51
CA ILE A 8 22.78 2.51 5.22
C ILE A 8 23.12 1.92 6.58
N LYS A 9 22.69 2.55 7.68
CA LYS A 9 22.86 2.03 9.05
C LYS A 9 21.51 1.95 9.76
N ARG A 10 21.36 0.95 10.63
CA ARG A 10 20.19 0.81 11.51
C ARG A 10 20.44 1.64 12.77
N ILE A 11 19.57 2.61 13.03
CA ILE A 11 19.64 3.49 14.21
C ILE A 11 18.23 3.53 14.81
N SER A 12 18.12 3.27 16.12
CA SER A 12 16.85 3.27 16.85
C SER A 12 15.75 2.38 16.24
N GLY A 13 16.12 1.24 15.67
CA GLY A 13 15.17 0.30 15.06
C GLY A 13 14.62 0.71 13.69
N TYR A 14 15.20 1.73 13.05
CA TYR A 14 14.89 2.14 11.68
C TYR A 14 16.16 2.18 10.82
N LEU A 15 16.05 1.79 9.56
CA LEU A 15 17.14 2.00 8.60
C LEU A 15 17.26 3.49 8.33
N HIS A 16 18.47 4.04 8.33
CA HIS A 16 18.74 5.42 7.98
C HIS A 16 19.79 5.43 6.87
N ARG A 17 19.54 6.22 5.82
CA ARG A 17 20.55 6.57 4.83
C ARG A 17 21.37 7.72 5.40
N ILE A 18 22.67 7.49 5.55
CA ILE A 18 23.63 8.51 5.96
C ILE A 18 24.06 9.26 4.70
N VAL A 19 23.62 10.52 4.57
CA VAL A 19 24.05 11.40 3.47
C VAL A 19 25.06 12.41 4.05
N PRO A 20 26.34 12.36 3.63
CA PRO A 20 27.31 13.37 4.05
C PRO A 20 26.95 14.73 3.44
N ILE A 21 26.81 15.74 4.28
CA ILE A 21 26.67 17.14 3.86
C ILE A 21 28.07 17.75 3.88
N ALA A 22 28.56 18.14 2.70
CA ALA A 22 29.85 18.79 2.52
C ALA A 22 29.70 20.31 2.34
N ASP A 23 30.66 21.08 2.85
CA ASP A 23 30.78 22.52 2.60
C ASP A 23 31.22 22.80 1.15
N LYS A 24 31.18 24.07 0.72
CA LYS A 24 31.74 24.56 -0.55
C LYS A 24 33.22 24.18 -0.74
N SER A 25 33.93 23.91 0.36
CA SER A 25 35.33 23.47 0.41
C SER A 25 35.52 21.94 0.30
N GLY A 26 34.42 21.16 0.27
CA GLY A 26 34.45 19.69 0.20
C GLY A 26 34.63 18.98 1.55
N GLU A 27 34.66 19.72 2.67
CA GLU A 27 34.79 19.17 4.02
C GLU A 27 33.43 18.75 4.57
N ILE A 28 33.33 17.56 5.18
CA ILE A 28 32.06 17.00 5.67
C ILE A 28 31.69 17.68 6.99
N ILE A 29 30.63 18.49 7.00
CA ILE A 29 30.19 19.26 8.18
C ILE A 29 29.22 18.44 9.03
N SER A 30 28.34 17.66 8.41
CA SER A 30 27.28 16.92 9.10
C SER A 30 26.80 15.73 8.29
N TYR A 31 26.18 14.76 8.95
CA TYR A 31 25.51 13.63 8.31
C TYR A 31 24.00 13.79 8.44
N ALA A 32 23.29 13.92 7.31
CA ALA A 32 21.84 13.82 7.31
C ALA A 32 21.44 12.34 7.44
N LEU A 33 20.66 12.05 8.48
CA LEU A 33 20.03 10.75 8.67
C LEU A 33 18.64 10.79 8.02
N LYS A 34 18.50 10.20 6.84
CA LYS A 34 17.17 10.04 6.22
C LYS A 34 16.61 8.66 6.57
N PRO A 35 15.51 8.54 7.35
CA PRO A 35 14.93 7.25 7.65
C PRO A 35 14.47 6.57 6.35
N LEU A 36 14.97 5.37 6.12
CA LEU A 36 14.56 4.42 5.11
C LEU A 36 13.44 3.57 5.73
N MET A 37 12.20 4.01 5.57
CA MET A 37 11.00 3.34 6.09
C MET A 37 10.62 2.15 5.19
N LEU A 38 11.54 1.19 5.06
CA LEU A 38 11.39 0.03 4.19
C LEU A 38 10.55 -1.06 4.88
N GLU A 39 10.68 -1.18 6.20
CA GLU A 39 9.97 -2.19 7.00
C GLU A 39 8.48 -1.88 7.12
N PHE A 40 7.62 -2.89 6.92
CA PHE A 40 6.17 -2.77 7.13
C PHE A 40 5.82 -3.02 8.60
N LYS A 41 5.58 -1.93 9.36
CA LYS A 41 5.36 -1.98 10.82
C LYS A 41 3.86 -2.00 11.17
N PRO A 42 3.47 -2.40 12.40
CA PRO A 42 2.06 -2.37 12.83
C PRO A 42 1.38 -1.00 12.71
N TRP A 43 2.14 0.08 12.86
CA TRP A 43 1.63 1.44 12.66
C TRP A 43 1.22 1.70 11.20
N ASP A 44 1.98 1.15 10.24
CA ASP A 44 1.67 1.21 8.80
C ASP A 44 0.36 0.47 8.50
N ILE A 45 0.11 -0.66 9.19
CA ILE A 45 -1.16 -1.40 9.07
C ILE A 45 -2.33 -0.50 9.46
N MET A 46 -2.23 0.26 10.56
CA MET A 46 -3.31 1.16 10.96
C MET A 46 -3.54 2.29 9.96
N GLN A 47 -2.48 2.85 9.39
CA GLN A 47 -2.60 3.86 8.35
C GLN A 47 -3.30 3.30 7.11
N VAL A 48 -2.94 2.09 6.68
CA VAL A 48 -3.64 1.41 5.58
C VAL A 48 -5.10 1.15 5.91
N VAL A 49 -5.42 0.68 7.12
CA VAL A 49 -6.82 0.43 7.54
C VAL A 49 -7.65 1.72 7.45
N ILE A 50 -7.16 2.81 8.06
CA ILE A 50 -7.84 4.10 8.07
C ILE A 50 -7.97 4.63 6.65
N GLY A 51 -6.88 4.63 5.87
CA GLY A 51 -6.88 5.09 4.48
C GLY A 51 -7.83 4.29 3.60
N SER A 52 -7.83 2.96 3.71
CA SER A 52 -8.73 2.12 2.93
C SER A 52 -10.19 2.34 3.30
N ALA A 53 -10.50 2.57 4.58
CA ALA A 53 -11.87 2.87 5.01
C ALA A 53 -12.43 4.16 4.38
N LEU A 54 -11.59 5.17 4.14
CA LEU A 54 -12.01 6.46 3.58
C LEU A 54 -12.72 6.30 2.23
N LEU A 55 -12.23 5.43 1.34
CA LEU A 55 -12.92 5.14 0.08
C LEU A 55 -13.82 3.91 0.14
N ALA A 56 -13.51 2.92 0.97
CA ALA A 56 -14.35 1.74 1.09
C ALA A 56 -15.77 2.10 1.54
N ILE A 57 -15.94 2.99 2.52
CA ILE A 57 -17.26 3.38 3.04
C ILE A 57 -18.14 3.99 1.93
N PRO A 58 -17.79 5.15 1.31
CA PRO A 58 -18.66 5.77 0.32
C PRO A 58 -18.87 4.88 -0.91
N VAL A 59 -17.85 4.15 -1.38
CA VAL A 59 -17.97 3.26 -2.55
C VAL A 59 -18.83 2.04 -2.25
N SER A 60 -18.80 1.51 -1.01
CA SER A 60 -19.63 0.37 -0.62
C SER A 60 -21.11 0.71 -0.49
N LEU A 61 -21.46 1.98 -0.30
CA LEU A 61 -22.83 2.44 -0.10
C LEU A 61 -23.58 2.71 -1.41
N THR A 62 -22.91 2.59 -2.57
CA THR A 62 -23.52 2.85 -3.87
C THR A 62 -24.09 1.58 -4.50
N GLU A 63 -25.29 1.68 -5.07
CA GLU A 63 -25.95 0.53 -5.71
C GLU A 63 -25.25 0.11 -7.00
N GLU A 64 -24.62 1.06 -7.68
CA GLU A 64 -23.87 0.87 -8.91
C GLU A 64 -22.79 -0.18 -8.72
N VAL A 65 -22.08 -0.16 -7.59
CA VAL A 65 -21.01 -1.11 -7.30
C VAL A 65 -21.57 -2.51 -7.02
N TRP A 66 -22.72 -2.61 -6.34
CA TRP A 66 -23.35 -3.91 -6.08
C TRP A 66 -23.87 -4.57 -7.35
N ASN A 67 -24.40 -3.77 -8.26
CA ASN A 67 -24.91 -4.19 -9.57
C ASN A 67 -23.75 -4.54 -10.51
N LEU A 68 -22.68 -3.75 -10.50
CA LEU A 68 -21.45 -4.04 -11.24
C LEU A 68 -20.84 -5.38 -10.83
N GLY A 69 -20.86 -5.72 -9.53
CA GLY A 69 -20.45 -7.04 -9.04
C GLY A 69 -21.28 -8.22 -9.57
N LYS A 70 -22.57 -8.00 -9.89
CA LYS A 70 -23.44 -9.02 -10.48
C LYS A 70 -23.18 -9.21 -11.98
N SER A 71 -22.98 -8.10 -12.71
CA SER A 71 -22.87 -8.11 -14.17
C SER A 71 -21.47 -8.45 -14.69
N LEU A 72 -20.41 -8.20 -13.91
CA LEU A 72 -19.04 -8.42 -14.37
C LEU A 72 -18.70 -9.92 -14.47
N PRO A 73 -18.13 -10.36 -15.62
CA PRO A 73 -17.56 -11.69 -15.73
C PRO A 73 -16.28 -11.80 -14.90
N MET A 74 -15.93 -13.03 -14.52
CA MET A 74 -14.79 -13.29 -13.62
C MET A 74 -13.46 -12.79 -14.19
N THR A 75 -13.28 -12.85 -15.52
CA THR A 75 -12.08 -12.36 -16.20
C THR A 75 -11.81 -10.89 -15.90
N ASN A 76 -12.84 -10.05 -15.90
CA ASN A 76 -12.68 -8.62 -15.64
C ASN A 76 -12.30 -8.36 -14.18
N ILE A 77 -12.83 -9.17 -13.25
CA ILE A 77 -12.51 -9.10 -11.82
C ILE A 77 -11.02 -9.43 -11.60
N LEU A 78 -10.49 -10.45 -12.28
CA LEU A 78 -9.07 -10.79 -12.22
C LEU A 78 -8.20 -9.67 -12.79
N ILE A 79 -8.63 -9.03 -13.87
CA ILE A 79 -7.93 -7.86 -14.44
C ILE A 79 -7.92 -6.68 -13.45
N ILE A 80 -9.05 -6.42 -12.76
CA ILE A 80 -9.13 -5.37 -11.73
C ILE A 80 -8.17 -5.66 -10.57
N THR A 81 -8.12 -6.91 -10.10
CA THR A 81 -7.15 -7.33 -9.06
C THR A 81 -5.71 -7.08 -9.51
N PHE A 82 -5.37 -7.51 -10.72
CA PHE A 82 -4.02 -7.31 -11.26
C PHE A 82 -3.67 -5.82 -11.43
N LEU A 83 -4.61 -5.03 -11.93
CA LEU A 83 -4.47 -3.58 -12.05
C LEU A 83 -4.29 -2.90 -10.68
N SER A 84 -5.02 -3.36 -9.66
CA SER A 84 -4.86 -2.88 -8.28
C SER A 84 -3.45 -3.12 -7.77
N LEU A 85 -2.93 -4.34 -7.93
CA LEU A 85 -1.57 -4.68 -7.51
C LEU A 85 -0.51 -3.87 -8.27
N ILE A 86 -0.70 -3.62 -9.57
CA ILE A 86 0.18 -2.75 -10.35
C ILE A 86 0.15 -1.32 -9.80
N MET A 87 -1.03 -0.75 -9.55
CA MET A 87 -1.16 0.62 -9.06
C MET A 87 -0.48 0.78 -7.70
N ILE A 88 -0.70 -0.15 -6.77
CA ILE A 88 -0.03 -0.17 -5.47
C ILE A 88 1.49 -0.31 -5.66
N SER A 89 1.94 -1.24 -6.52
CA SER A 89 3.36 -1.48 -6.79
C SER A 89 4.06 -0.24 -7.33
N VAL A 90 3.47 0.41 -8.33
CA VAL A 90 3.99 1.65 -8.93
C VAL A 90 4.07 2.73 -7.85
N PHE A 91 3.00 2.93 -7.09
CA PHE A 91 2.95 3.96 -6.06
C PHE A 91 4.00 3.72 -4.95
N VAL A 92 4.10 2.51 -4.42
CA VAL A 92 5.09 2.13 -3.40
C VAL A 92 6.52 2.25 -3.95
N TYR A 93 6.74 1.87 -5.21
CA TYR A 93 8.06 1.95 -5.84
C TYR A 93 8.54 3.40 -5.91
N PHE A 94 7.71 4.30 -6.43
CA PHE A 94 8.10 5.71 -6.59
C PHE A 94 8.25 6.44 -5.25
N ASN A 95 7.43 6.11 -4.24
CA ASN A 95 7.47 6.79 -2.94
C ASN A 95 8.59 6.28 -2.01
N PHE A 96 8.84 4.96 -1.95
CA PHE A 96 9.75 4.37 -0.96
C PHE A 96 11.02 3.75 -1.54
N TYR A 97 10.96 3.16 -2.74
CA TYR A 97 12.00 2.23 -3.20
C TYR A 97 12.80 2.70 -4.43
N LYS A 98 12.44 3.83 -5.06
CA LYS A 98 13.07 4.35 -6.30
C LYS A 98 14.61 4.32 -6.28
N VAL A 99 15.22 4.60 -5.13
CA VAL A 99 16.69 4.72 -4.99
C VAL A 99 17.31 3.56 -4.18
N THR A 100 16.51 2.64 -3.65
CA THR A 100 17.00 1.61 -2.69
C THR A 100 16.41 0.22 -2.93
N LEU A 101 15.80 -0.04 -4.09
CA LEU A 101 15.14 -1.31 -4.38
C LEU A 101 16.10 -2.51 -4.32
N LYS A 102 17.35 -2.34 -4.78
CA LYS A 102 18.37 -3.40 -4.74
C LYS A 102 18.69 -3.77 -3.28
N GLY A 103 18.23 -4.95 -2.87
CA GLY A 103 18.41 -5.50 -1.51
C GLY A 103 17.14 -5.57 -0.65
N TYR A 104 16.05 -4.90 -1.04
CA TYR A 104 14.81 -4.82 -0.23
C TYR A 104 13.54 -5.24 -1.00
N VAL A 105 13.70 -6.08 -2.04
CA VAL A 105 12.58 -6.57 -2.87
C VAL A 105 11.55 -7.35 -2.05
N THR A 106 12.00 -8.11 -1.03
CA THR A 106 11.10 -8.86 -0.14
C THR A 106 10.21 -7.94 0.69
N GLU A 107 10.74 -6.86 1.23
CA GLU A 107 9.98 -5.85 1.99
C GLU A 107 9.02 -5.07 1.09
N PHE A 108 9.43 -4.78 -0.16
CA PHE A 108 8.55 -4.21 -1.17
C PHE A 108 7.35 -5.11 -1.45
N ILE A 109 7.57 -6.39 -1.74
CA ILE A 109 6.49 -7.35 -2.02
C ILE A 109 5.56 -7.51 -0.81
N LYS A 110 6.12 -7.62 0.41
CA LYS A 110 5.34 -7.71 1.65
C LYS A 110 4.42 -6.50 1.82
N ARG A 111 4.91 -5.28 1.56
CA ARG A 111 4.12 -4.05 1.65
C ARG A 111 3.00 -4.03 0.60
N VAL A 112 3.29 -4.33 -0.66
CA VAL A 112 2.29 -4.33 -1.74
C VAL A 112 1.18 -5.34 -1.45
N ILE A 113 1.55 -6.59 -1.15
CA ILE A 113 0.57 -7.65 -0.87
C ILE A 113 -0.15 -7.37 0.44
N GLY A 114 0.57 -6.95 1.48
CA GLY A 114 0.00 -6.61 2.79
C GLY A 114 -1.06 -5.52 2.68
N THR A 115 -0.76 -4.42 2.00
CA THR A 115 -1.70 -3.31 1.79
C THR A 115 -2.95 -3.76 1.05
N TYR A 116 -2.81 -4.58 0.00
CA TYR A 116 -3.95 -5.11 -0.74
C TYR A 116 -4.82 -6.05 0.12
N LEU A 117 -4.22 -6.99 0.86
CA LEU A 117 -4.93 -7.92 1.74
C LEU A 117 -5.67 -7.20 2.88
N ILE A 118 -5.02 -6.22 3.53
CA ILE A 118 -5.64 -5.40 4.57
C ILE A 118 -6.87 -4.68 4.00
N SER A 119 -6.74 -4.12 2.80
CA SER A 119 -7.83 -3.41 2.13
C SER A 119 -9.00 -4.33 1.79
N LEU A 120 -8.73 -5.56 1.33
CA LEU A 120 -9.77 -6.57 1.12
C LEU A 120 -10.52 -6.90 2.42
N ILE A 121 -9.80 -7.03 3.54
CA ILE A 121 -10.40 -7.29 4.86
C ILE A 121 -11.29 -6.13 5.29
N VAL A 122 -10.81 -4.90 5.20
CA VAL A 122 -11.58 -3.69 5.55
C VAL A 122 -12.87 -3.62 4.75
N VAL A 123 -12.78 -3.84 3.43
CA VAL A 123 -13.94 -3.85 2.54
C VAL A 123 -14.90 -4.99 2.85
N ALA A 124 -14.39 -6.19 3.10
CA ALA A 124 -15.21 -7.34 3.46
C ALA A 124 -16.01 -7.09 4.74
N VAL A 125 -15.37 -6.49 5.75
CA VAL A 125 -16.03 -6.09 7.00
C VAL A 125 -17.14 -5.07 6.72
N ILE A 126 -16.85 -4.00 5.97
CA ILE A 126 -17.84 -2.96 5.65
C ILE A 126 -19.02 -3.53 4.88
N LEU A 127 -18.78 -4.29 3.79
CA LEU A 127 -19.83 -4.91 2.98
C LEU A 127 -20.67 -5.93 3.77
N THR A 128 -20.07 -6.59 4.77
CA THR A 128 -20.79 -7.49 5.68
C THR A 128 -21.69 -6.71 6.63
N ILE A 129 -21.20 -5.61 7.19
CA ILE A 129 -21.98 -4.74 8.09
C ILE A 129 -23.22 -4.16 7.39
N ILE A 130 -23.11 -3.79 6.11
CA ILE A 130 -24.24 -3.25 5.33
C ILE A 130 -25.11 -4.33 4.66
N GLU A 131 -24.90 -5.61 4.99
CA GLU A 131 -25.65 -6.75 4.46
C GLU A 131 -25.59 -6.89 2.92
N LYS A 132 -24.48 -6.47 2.29
CA LYS A 132 -24.26 -6.55 0.83
C LYS A 132 -23.28 -7.64 0.41
N CYS A 133 -22.74 -8.41 1.35
CA CYS A 133 -22.02 -9.64 1.06
C CYS A 133 -22.93 -10.86 1.29
N PRO A 134 -23.38 -11.56 0.22
CA PRO A 134 -24.24 -12.74 0.33
C PRO A 134 -23.43 -13.99 0.71
N TRP A 135 -22.77 -13.95 1.86
CA TRP A 135 -22.02 -15.07 2.41
C TRP A 135 -22.92 -16.30 2.54
N GLY A 136 -22.47 -17.46 2.07
CA GLY A 136 -23.20 -18.73 2.17
C GLY A 136 -24.30 -18.93 1.12
N ILE A 137 -24.69 -17.89 0.38
CA ILE A 137 -25.64 -18.00 -0.74
C ILE A 137 -24.88 -17.95 -2.07
N ASP A 138 -24.10 -16.88 -2.27
CA ASP A 138 -23.28 -16.68 -3.46
C ASP A 138 -21.92 -16.10 -3.07
N ASN A 139 -21.02 -17.00 -2.67
CA ASN A 139 -19.66 -16.64 -2.27
C ASN A 139 -18.87 -16.02 -3.44
N ALA A 140 -19.18 -16.39 -4.68
CA ALA A 140 -18.52 -15.82 -5.84
C ALA A 140 -18.90 -14.34 -5.99
N LEU A 141 -20.19 -14.01 -5.91
CA LEU A 141 -20.66 -12.63 -5.93
C LEU A 141 -20.10 -11.80 -4.75
N ALA A 142 -20.01 -12.39 -3.56
CA ALA A 142 -19.39 -11.73 -2.41
C ALA A 142 -17.93 -11.33 -2.71
N ILE A 143 -17.13 -12.26 -3.22
CA ILE A 143 -15.72 -12.01 -3.60
C ILE A 143 -15.62 -10.94 -4.70
N LYS A 144 -16.50 -11.00 -5.73
CA LYS A 144 -16.51 -9.99 -6.80
C LYS A 144 -16.73 -8.58 -6.25
N ARG A 145 -17.72 -8.40 -5.37
CA ARG A 145 -18.02 -7.09 -4.75
C ARG A 145 -16.86 -6.59 -3.90
N ILE A 146 -16.25 -7.47 -3.11
CA ILE A 146 -15.09 -7.13 -2.29
C ILE A 146 -13.93 -6.65 -3.16
N ILE A 147 -13.59 -7.36 -4.24
CA ILE A 147 -12.49 -6.97 -5.14
C ILE A 147 -12.75 -5.62 -5.81
N ILE A 148 -13.97 -5.39 -6.29
CA ILE A 148 -14.32 -4.13 -6.97
C ILE A 148 -14.17 -2.94 -6.02
N VAL A 149 -14.69 -3.04 -4.79
CA VAL A 149 -14.58 -1.95 -3.80
C VAL A 149 -13.15 -1.83 -3.26
N ALA A 150 -12.43 -2.95 -3.15
CA ALA A 150 -11.05 -2.97 -2.68
C ALA A 150 -10.08 -2.28 -3.64
N PHE A 151 -10.41 -2.16 -4.94
CA PHE A 151 -9.56 -1.44 -5.89
C PHE A 151 -9.32 0.03 -5.49
N PRO A 152 -10.35 0.90 -5.38
CA PRO A 152 -10.17 2.27 -4.93
C PRO A 152 -9.76 2.34 -3.45
N ALA A 153 -10.26 1.44 -2.59
CA ALA A 153 -9.89 1.41 -1.18
C ALA A 153 -8.38 1.17 -0.98
N ALA A 154 -7.79 0.19 -1.67
CA ALA A 154 -6.38 -0.12 -1.53
C ALA A 154 -5.47 0.99 -2.06
N MET A 155 -5.89 1.73 -3.09
CA MET A 155 -5.18 2.93 -3.54
C MET A 155 -5.17 4.01 -2.45
N SER A 156 -6.31 4.24 -1.78
CA SER A 156 -6.41 5.18 -0.67
C SER A 156 -5.60 4.75 0.56
N GLY A 157 -5.63 3.46 0.91
CA GLY A 157 -4.81 2.89 1.97
C GLY A 157 -3.31 3.05 1.69
N THR A 158 -2.88 2.82 0.44
CA THR A 158 -1.48 3.01 0.03
C THR A 158 -1.06 4.48 0.11
N LEU A 159 -1.95 5.42 -0.23
CA LEU A 159 -1.68 6.85 -0.09
C LEU A 159 -1.52 7.23 1.39
N SER A 160 -2.41 6.74 2.26
CA SER A 160 -2.33 7.03 3.69
C SER A 160 -1.05 6.48 4.35
N ASP A 161 -0.53 5.35 3.88
CA ASP A 161 0.74 4.77 4.34
C ASP A 161 1.97 5.65 4.04
N THR A 162 1.85 6.64 3.15
CA THR A 162 2.91 7.64 2.90
C THR A 162 2.87 8.84 3.83
N ILE A 163 1.74 9.07 4.52
CA ILE A 163 1.58 10.20 5.43
C ILE A 163 2.24 9.81 6.75
N LYS A 164 3.50 10.20 6.94
CA LYS A 164 4.29 9.90 8.13
C LYS A 164 5.01 11.13 8.64
#